data_AF-A0A7W0WFZ7-F1
#
_entry.id   AF-A0A7W0WFZ7-F1
#
_cell.length_a   1.000
_cell.length_b   1.000
_cell.length_c   1.000
_cell.angle_alpha   90.00
_cell.angle_beta   90.00
_cell.angle_gamma   90.00
#
_symmetry.space_group_name_H-M   'P 1'
#
loop_
_entity.id
_entity.type
_entity.pdbx_description
1 polymer ?
#
loop_
_entity_poly.entity_id
_entity_poly.type
_entity_poly.pdbx_seq_one_letter_code
_entity_poly.pdbx_strand_id
1 'polypeptide(L)' 'AGVANARIRTVRQFLDHPQLEARDRWREFGSPAGPLRGLLPPATLDGAEPVMTPIPEVGEHNEKLLAELGYRETR' A
#
# COMPACT_ATOMS: atom_id res chain seq x y z
N ALA A 1 -30.75 -20.87 10.18
CA ALA A 1 -29.67 -20.70 11.17
C ALA A 1 -28.89 -19.43 10.82
N GLY A 2 -29.01 -18.39 11.65
CA GLY A 2 -28.37 -17.07 11.50
C GLY A 2 -27.24 -16.86 12.51
N VAL A 3 -26.46 -17.92 12.75
CA VAL A 3 -25.36 -17.87 13.71
C VAL A 3 -24.15 -17.25 13.02
N ALA A 4 -23.70 -16.10 13.51
CA ALA A 4 -22.49 -15.45 13.02
C ALA A 4 -21.28 -16.37 13.26
N ASN A 5 -20.75 -16.94 12.18
CA ASN A 5 -19.58 -17.80 12.20
C ASN A 5 -18.69 -17.51 10.99
N ALA A 6 -17.42 -17.84 11.10
CA ALA A 6 -16.46 -17.70 10.02
C ALA A 6 -15.40 -18.80 10.09
N ARG A 7 -14.78 -19.10 8.94
CA ARG A 7 -13.64 -20.00 8.85
C ARG A 7 -12.36 -19.26 9.26
N ILE A 8 -11.62 -19.83 10.21
CA ILE A 8 -10.24 -19.41 10.50
C ILE A 8 -9.37 -19.80 9.31
N ARG A 9 -8.59 -18.82 8.82
CA ARG A 9 -7.71 -18.98 7.67
C ARG A 9 -6.25 -18.79 8.07
N THR A 10 -5.38 -19.52 7.38
CA THR A 10 -3.93 -19.23 7.41
C THR A 10 -3.62 -17.98 6.59
N VAL A 11 -2.40 -17.44 6.74
CA VAL A 11 -1.93 -16.31 5.93
C VAL A 11 -2.05 -16.60 4.44
N ARG A 12 -1.63 -17.79 3.98
CA ARG A 12 -1.74 -18.18 2.56
C ARG A 12 -3.20 -18.19 2.09
N GLN A 13 -4.10 -18.77 2.87
CA GLN A 13 -5.54 -18.77 2.54
C GLN A 13 -6.17 -17.37 2.53
N PHE A 14 -5.58 -16.42 3.26
CA PHE A 14 -5.98 -15.01 3.19
C PHE A 14 -5.43 -14.32 1.95
N LEU A 15 -4.19 -14.60 1.55
CA LEU A 15 -3.59 -14.04 0.33
C LEU A 15 -4.35 -14.48 -0.93
N ASP A 16 -4.89 -15.69 -0.92
CA ASP A 16 -5.66 -16.31 -2.01
C ASP A 16 -7.18 -16.16 -1.81
N HIS A 17 -7.62 -15.17 -1.02
CA HIS A 17 -9.04 -15.06 -0.63
C HIS A 17 -9.93 -14.59 -1.78
N PRO A 18 -11.03 -15.29 -2.11
CA PRO A 18 -11.81 -15.03 -3.32
C PRO A 18 -12.48 -13.66 -3.32
N GLN A 19 -12.85 -13.11 -2.16
CA GLN A 19 -13.40 -11.76 -2.09
C GLN A 19 -12.36 -10.65 -2.32
N LEU A 20 -11.08 -10.92 -2.06
CA LEU A 20 -10.02 -9.95 -2.34
C LEU A 20 -9.70 -9.92 -3.84
N GLU A 21 -9.73 -11.09 -4.49
CA GLU A 21 -9.59 -11.21 -5.94
C GLU A 21 -10.80 -10.62 -6.67
N ALA A 22 -12.03 -11.04 -6.32
CA ALA A 22 -13.26 -10.60 -6.99
C ALA A 22 -13.53 -9.10 -6.87
N ARG A 23 -12.93 -8.43 -5.88
CA ARG A 23 -13.03 -6.98 -5.67
C ARG A 23 -11.76 -6.24 -6.08
N ASP A 24 -10.86 -6.90 -6.79
CA ASP A 24 -9.60 -6.34 -7.28
C ASP A 24 -8.83 -5.56 -6.21
N ARG A 25 -8.62 -6.20 -5.04
CA ARG A 25 -8.10 -5.54 -3.84
C ARG A 25 -6.59 -5.50 -3.75
N TRP A 26 -5.89 -6.04 -4.74
CA TRP A 26 -4.43 -6.11 -4.76
C TRP A 26 -3.87 -5.08 -5.74
N ARG A 27 -2.79 -4.42 -5.35
CA ARG A 27 -2.00 -3.57 -6.25
C ARG A 27 -0.54 -3.97 -6.17
N GLU A 28 0.14 -3.89 -7.29
CA GLU A 28 1.59 -4.00 -7.38
C GLU A 28 2.20 -2.60 -7.36
N PHE A 29 3.27 -2.41 -6.59
CA PHE A 29 4.01 -1.16 -6.52
C PHE A 29 5.51 -1.41 -6.31
N GLY A 30 6.32 -0.45 -6.73
CA GLY A 30 7.76 -0.54 -6.61
C GLY A 30 8.25 -0.38 -5.17
N SER A 31 9.40 -0.96 -4.88
CA SER A 31 10.16 -0.70 -3.66
C SER A 31 11.66 -0.85 -3.91
N PRO A 32 12.51 -0.38 -2.99
CA PRO A 32 13.94 -0.65 -2.99
C PRO A 32 14.32 -2.12 -3.11
N ALA A 33 13.46 -3.00 -2.59
CA ALA A 33 13.66 -4.45 -2.62
C ALA A 33 13.05 -5.13 -3.86
N GLY A 34 12.56 -4.36 -4.84
CA GLY A 34 11.85 -4.84 -6.01
C GLY A 34 10.32 -4.68 -5.92
N PRO A 35 9.55 -5.27 -6.86
CA PRO A 35 8.10 -5.15 -6.88
C PRO A 35 7.46 -5.85 -5.68
N LEU A 36 6.50 -5.17 -5.05
CA LEU A 36 5.72 -5.67 -3.93
C LEU A 36 4.24 -5.67 -4.27
N ARG A 37 3.50 -6.59 -3.64
CA ARG A 37 2.03 -6.65 -3.72
C ARG A 37 1.44 -6.24 -2.38
N GLY A 38 0.53 -5.25 -2.38
CA GLY A 38 -0.16 -4.80 -1.18
C GLY A 38 -1.66 -4.72 -1.36
N LEU A 39 -2.35 -4.71 -0.21
CA LEU A 39 -3.81 -4.65 -0.14
C LEU A 39 -4.26 -3.19 -0.19
N LEU A 40 -5.27 -2.89 -1.01
CA LEU A 40 -5.95 -1.60 -0.98
C LEU A 40 -6.54 -1.32 0.42
N PRO A 41 -6.55 -0.05 0.88
CA PRO A 41 -7.12 0.34 2.17
C PRO A 41 -8.53 -0.20 2.39
N PRO A 42 -8.85 -0.78 3.56
CA PRO A 42 -10.10 -1.52 3.78
C PRO A 42 -11.37 -0.68 3.55
N ALA A 43 -11.28 0.63 3.74
CA ALA A 43 -12.30 1.60 3.38
C ALA A 43 -11.82 2.43 2.18
N THR A 44 -12.66 2.53 1.15
CA THR A 44 -12.46 3.39 -0.02
C THR A 44 -13.59 4.41 -0.06
N LEU A 45 -13.30 5.62 -0.53
CA LEU A 45 -14.30 6.65 -0.76
C LEU A 45 -14.57 6.75 -2.26
N ASP A 46 -15.84 6.90 -2.64
CA ASP A 46 -16.20 7.07 -4.04
C ASP A 46 -15.51 8.30 -4.62
N GLY A 47 -14.87 8.11 -5.78
CA GLY A 47 -14.10 9.15 -6.47
C GLY A 47 -12.69 9.41 -5.92
N ALA A 48 -12.26 8.71 -4.86
CA ALA A 48 -10.91 8.80 -4.34
C ALA A 48 -10.14 7.48 -4.52
N GLU A 49 -9.21 7.46 -5.47
CA GLU A 49 -8.36 6.30 -5.70
C GLU A 49 -7.19 6.27 -4.69
N PRO A 50 -6.93 5.14 -4.03
CA PRO A 50 -5.79 5.00 -3.13
C PRO A 50 -4.44 5.19 -3.86
N VAL A 51 -3.56 5.98 -3.26
CA VAL A 51 -2.21 6.19 -3.79
C VAL A 51 -1.34 4.98 -3.44
N MET A 52 -1.02 4.18 -4.45
CA MET A 52 -0.16 3.00 -4.35
C MET A 52 1.12 3.19 -5.19
N THR A 53 1.78 4.33 -5.00
CA THR A 53 3.04 4.67 -5.69
C THR A 53 4.23 3.92 -5.06
N PRO A 54 5.40 3.88 -5.74
CA PRO A 54 6.59 3.24 -5.20
C PRO A 54 6.97 3.74 -3.81
N ILE A 55 7.50 2.83 -2.99
CA ILE A 55 8.13 3.19 -1.71
C ILE A 55 9.46 3.89 -2.03
N PRO A 56 9.75 5.05 -1.44
CA PRO A 56 11.02 5.75 -1.68
C PRO A 56 12.19 5.01 -1.06
N GLU A 57 13.36 5.16 -1.68
CA GLU A 57 14.64 4.79 -1.08
C GLU A 57 14.94 5.64 0.17
N VAL A 58 15.85 5.13 1.00
CA VAL A 58 16.35 5.90 2.15
C VAL A 58 17.05 7.17 1.64
N GLY A 59 16.48 8.33 1.98
CA GLY A 59 17.04 9.64 1.63
C GLY A 59 16.58 10.23 0.30
N GLU A 60 15.74 9.54 -0.48
CA GLU A 60 15.29 9.96 -1.82
C GLU A 60 14.72 11.38 -1.86
N HIS A 61 14.04 11.81 -0.80
CA HIS A 61 13.39 13.12 -0.73
C HIS A 61 14.16 14.17 0.08
N ASN A 62 15.32 13.85 0.65
CA ASN A 62 16.00 14.72 1.61
C ASN A 62 16.35 16.09 1.02
N GLU A 63 17.03 16.14 -0.12
CA GLU A 63 17.46 17.40 -0.74
C GLU A 63 16.27 18.29 -1.10
N LYS A 64 15.22 17.69 -1.68
CA LYS A 64 14.00 18.39 -2.06
C LYS A 64 13.31 19.00 -0.84
N LEU A 65 13.15 18.23 0.23
CA LEU A 65 12.51 18.71 1.47
C LEU A 65 13.34 19.79 2.15
N LEU A 66 14.66 19.65 2.22
CA LEU A 66 15.54 20.68 2.79
C LEU A 66 15.44 22.01 2.01
N ALA A 67 15.40 21.94 0.67
CA ALA A 67 15.22 23.11 -0.18
C ALA A 67 13.84 23.76 0.03
N GLU A 68 12.75 22.97 0.11
CA GLU A 68 11.40 23.45 0.41
C GLU A 68 11.31 24.17 1.76
N LEU A 69 12.10 23.72 2.74
CA LEU A 69 12.21 24.32 4.06
C LEU A 69 13.15 25.54 4.14
N GLY A 70 13.78 25.92 3.02
CA GLY A 70 14.67 27.08 2.95
C GLY A 70 16.10 26.83 3.43
N TYR A 71 16.47 25.57 3.69
CA TYR A 71 17.87 25.21 3.91
C TYR A 71 18.59 25.17 2.55
N ARG A 72 19.47 26.15 2.32
CA ARG A 72 20.47 26.04 1.26
C ARG A 72 21.67 25.28 1.82
N GLU A 73 22.17 24.32 1.06
CA GLU A 73 23.52 23.77 1.28
C GLU A 73 24.48 24.96 1.40
N THR A 74 24.90 25.24 2.64
CA THR A 74 26.03 26.12 2.87
C THR A 74 27.23 25.26 2.59
N ARG A 75 27.66 25.26 1.32
CA ARG A 75 28.92 24.65 0.93
C ARG A 75 30.09 25.41 1.56
#